data_AF-A0A9D7FJE1-F1
#
_entry.id   AF-A0A9D7FJE1-F1
#
_cell.length_a   1.000
_cell.length_b   1.000
_cell.length_c   1.000
_cell.angle_alpha   90.00
_cell.angle_beta   90.00
_cell.angle_gamma   90.00
#
_symmetry.space_group_name_H-M   'P 1'
#
loop_
_entity.id
_entity.type
_entity.pdbx_description
1 polymer ?
#
loop_
_entity_poly.entity_id
_entity_poly.type
_entity_poly.pdbx_seq_one_letter_code
_entity_poly.pdbx_strand_id
1 'polypeptide(L)'
;MVGSDNILGLISLIYFKEEKYIKINLIQSSKENVGNKKLYDRIAGCLISYACRLSFVAGYGGCVALQPKTVIAKHYIDKYQFKIGGKNLYIELVDAENLIEEYLNN
;
A
#
# COMPACT_ATOMS: atom_id res chain seq x y z
N MET A 1 -20.45 -18.30 -8.22
CA MET A 1 -20.47 -17.03 -7.48
C MET A 1 -20.11 -15.94 -8.46
N VAL A 2 -21.09 -15.14 -8.89
CA VAL A 2 -20.84 -13.95 -9.70
C VAL A 2 -20.22 -12.93 -8.75
N GLY A 3 -18.98 -12.50 -8.98
CA GLY A 3 -18.39 -11.43 -8.21
C GLY A 3 -19.29 -10.20 -8.36
N SER A 4 -19.84 -9.71 -7.26
CA SER A 4 -20.56 -8.43 -7.29
C SER A 4 -19.60 -7.33 -7.73
N ASP A 5 -20.02 -6.38 -8.56
CA ASP A 5 -19.27 -5.19 -9.03
C ASP A 5 -18.94 -4.18 -7.89
N ASN A 6 -18.78 -4.66 -6.66
CA ASN A 6 -18.55 -3.85 -5.49
C ASN A 6 -17.06 -3.47 -5.39
N ILE A 7 -16.79 -2.17 -5.44
CA ILE A 7 -15.45 -1.62 -5.23
C ILE A 7 -15.12 -1.66 -3.74
N LEU A 8 -14.21 -2.54 -3.34
CA LEU A 8 -13.80 -2.72 -1.94
C LEU A 8 -12.73 -1.73 -1.47
N GLY A 9 -12.00 -1.12 -2.41
CA GLY A 9 -10.99 -0.11 -2.12
C GLY A 9 -10.41 0.49 -3.39
N LEU A 10 -9.65 1.57 -3.22
CA LEU A 10 -9.04 2.33 -4.30
C LEU A 10 -7.66 2.84 -3.89
N ILE A 11 -6.73 2.86 -4.84
CA ILE A 11 -5.40 3.44 -4.70
C ILE A 11 -5.10 4.37 -5.87
N SER A 12 -4.46 5.51 -5.59
CA SER A 12 -3.96 6.48 -6.57
C SER A 12 -2.44 6.55 -6.44
N LEU A 13 -1.74 6.36 -7.57
CA LEU A 13 -0.29 6.23 -7.64
C LEU A 13 0.32 7.30 -8.56
N ILE A 14 1.49 7.80 -8.20
CA ILE A 14 2.29 8.74 -9.00
C ILE A 14 3.69 8.15 -9.15
N TYR A 15 4.22 8.10 -10.37
CA TYR A 15 5.54 7.54 -10.66
C TYR A 15 6.59 8.65 -10.65
N PHE A 16 7.56 8.57 -9.75
CA PHE A 16 8.72 9.46 -9.70
C PHE A 16 9.89 8.76 -10.39
N LYS A 17 10.04 9.03 -11.70
CA LYS A 17 10.94 8.27 -12.57
C LYS A 17 12.42 8.53 -12.28
N GLU A 18 12.78 9.78 -12.01
CA GLU A 18 14.16 10.22 -11.72
C GLU A 18 14.64 9.60 -10.41
N GLU A 19 13.81 9.70 -9.36
CA GLU A 19 14.11 9.19 -8.02
C GLU A 19 13.78 7.70 -7.84
N LYS A 20 13.20 7.06 -8.86
CA LYS A 20 12.87 5.63 -8.91
C LYS A 20 12.03 5.16 -7.72
N TYR A 21 10.87 5.78 -7.51
CA TYR A 21 9.87 5.27 -6.56
C TYR A 21 8.44 5.56 -7.03
N ILE A 22 7.48 4.81 -6.47
CA ILE A 22 6.05 5.09 -6.65
C ILE A 22 5.52 5.77 -5.40
N LYS A 23 4.88 6.94 -5.55
CA LYS A 23 4.18 7.62 -4.47
C LYS A 23 2.71 7.19 -4.44
N ILE A 24 2.23 6.77 -3.29
CA ILE A 24 0.80 6.64 -3.01
C ILE A 24 0.26 8.04 -2.70
N ASN A 25 -0.57 8.56 -3.61
CA ASN A 25 -1.25 9.84 -3.43
C ASN A 25 -2.54 9.67 -2.59
N LEU A 26 -3.21 8.53 -2.75
CA LEU A 26 -4.42 8.18 -2.00
C LEU A 26 -4.51 6.66 -1.85
N ILE A 27 -4.97 6.20 -0.69
CA ILE A 27 -5.40 4.81 -0.48
C ILE A 27 -6.62 4.83 0.43
N GLN A 28 -7.67 4.11 0.03
CA GLN A 28 -8.93 4.04 0.78
C GLN A 28 -9.56 2.65 0.64
N SER A 29 -10.13 2.15 1.73
CA SER A 29 -11.08 1.02 1.71
C SER A 29 -12.51 1.55 1.66
N SER A 30 -13.46 0.75 1.19
CA SER A 30 -14.89 1.07 1.25
C SER A 30 -15.36 1.27 2.70
N LYS A 31 -16.46 1.99 2.90
CA LYS A 31 -16.93 2.42 4.23
C LYS A 31 -17.16 1.23 5.18
N GLU A 32 -17.63 0.11 4.64
CA GLU A 32 -17.93 -1.12 5.37
C GLU A 32 -16.67 -1.90 5.77
N ASN A 33 -15.50 -1.52 5.23
CA ASN A 33 -14.22 -2.21 5.37
C ASN A 33 -13.17 -1.39 6.12
N VAL A 34 -13.63 -0.43 6.95
CA VAL A 34 -12.77 0.42 7.78
C VAL A 34 -13.05 0.17 9.27
N GLY A 35 -11.99 0.20 10.09
CA GLY A 35 -12.08 0.06 11.54
C GLY A 35 -12.26 -1.38 12.01
N ASN A 36 -12.74 -1.54 13.25
CA ASN A 36 -12.76 -2.83 13.94
C ASN A 36 -13.90 -3.76 13.50
N LYS A 37 -14.92 -3.24 12.80
CA LYS A 37 -16.09 -3.99 12.33
C LYS A 37 -16.07 -4.23 10.81
N LYS A 38 -14.89 -4.23 10.20
CA LYS A 38 -14.69 -4.42 8.76
C LYS A 38 -15.22 -5.78 8.29
N LEU A 39 -15.90 -5.80 7.14
CA LEU A 39 -16.38 -7.05 6.52
C LEU A 39 -15.22 -7.86 5.91
N TYR A 40 -14.32 -7.17 5.22
CA TYR A 40 -13.11 -7.73 4.64
C TYR A 40 -11.89 -7.09 5.28
N ASP A 41 -10.97 -7.93 5.75
CA ASP A 41 -9.63 -7.49 6.13
C ASP A 41 -8.72 -7.43 4.91
N ARG A 42 -7.55 -6.82 5.07
CA ARG A 42 -6.40 -6.89 4.14
C ARG A 42 -6.50 -6.07 2.86
N ILE A 43 -7.63 -5.44 2.54
CA ILE A 43 -7.79 -4.56 1.35
C ILE A 43 -6.62 -3.58 1.18
N ALA A 44 -6.31 -2.80 2.21
CA ALA A 44 -5.21 -1.83 2.13
C ALA A 44 -3.84 -2.52 1.93
N GLY A 45 -3.62 -3.68 2.55
CA GLY A 45 -2.38 -4.45 2.35
C GLY A 45 -2.25 -4.98 0.93
N CYS A 46 -3.33 -5.49 0.33
CA CYS A 46 -3.35 -5.89 -1.08
C CYS A 46 -3.05 -4.71 -2.01
N LEU A 47 -3.65 -3.54 -1.75
CA LEU A 47 -3.42 -2.33 -2.55
C LEU A 47 -1.97 -1.81 -2.43
N ILE A 48 -1.39 -1.80 -1.23
CA ILE A 48 0.02 -1.42 -1.00
C ILE A 48 0.96 -2.40 -1.69
N SER A 49 0.72 -3.71 -1.52
CA SER A 49 1.54 -4.76 -2.13
C SER A 49 1.45 -4.72 -3.65
N TYR A 50 0.30 -4.34 -4.20
CA TYR A 50 0.16 -4.08 -5.63
C TYR A 50 1.03 -2.90 -6.08
N ALA A 51 1.10 -1.82 -5.31
CA ALA A 51 2.01 -0.70 -5.60
C ALA A 51 3.49 -1.13 -5.54
N CYS A 52 3.87 -1.97 -4.58
CA CYS A 52 5.21 -2.57 -4.50
C CYS A 52 5.52 -3.40 -5.75
N ARG A 53 4.59 -4.26 -6.17
CA ARG A 53 4.73 -5.05 -7.41
C ARG A 53 4.89 -4.18 -8.64
N LEU A 54 4.09 -3.11 -8.76
CA LEU A 54 4.23 -2.13 -9.84
C LEU A 54 5.59 -1.43 -9.82
N SER A 55 6.13 -1.15 -8.63
CA SER A 55 7.45 -0.56 -8.46
C SER A 55 8.55 -1.50 -8.95
N PHE A 56 8.46 -2.81 -8.66
CA PHE A 56 9.35 -3.81 -9.25
C PHE A 56 9.26 -3.87 -10.77
N VAL A 57 8.04 -3.94 -11.32
CA VAL A 57 7.81 -3.96 -12.78
C VAL A 57 8.41 -2.71 -13.46
N ALA A 58 8.37 -1.55 -12.79
CA ALA A 58 8.96 -0.31 -13.28
C ALA A 58 10.50 -0.25 -13.14
N GLY A 59 11.15 -1.24 -12.52
CA GLY A 59 12.58 -1.24 -12.26
C GLY A 59 13.00 -0.32 -11.10
N TYR A 60 12.09 -0.03 -10.16
CA TYR A 60 12.30 0.86 -9.01
C TYR A 60 12.60 0.10 -7.71
N GLY A 61 12.80 -1.21 -7.78
CA GLY A 61 13.24 -2.02 -6.63
C GLY A 61 12.21 -2.17 -5.52
N GLY A 62 10.92 -2.07 -5.85
CA GLY A 62 9.84 -2.18 -4.85
C GLY A 62 9.61 -0.90 -4.03
N CYS A 63 10.39 0.16 -4.27
CA CYS A 63 10.31 1.42 -3.56
C CYS A 63 8.94 2.10 -3.70
N VAL A 64 8.26 2.28 -2.57
CA VAL A 64 6.97 2.95 -2.48
C VAL A 64 7.00 3.96 -1.33
N ALA A 65 6.44 5.15 -1.54
CA ALA A 65 6.37 6.18 -0.50
C ALA A 65 4.95 6.73 -0.34
N LEU A 66 4.62 7.21 0.85
CA LEU A 66 3.38 7.94 1.11
C LEU A 66 3.60 9.04 2.15
N GLN A 67 2.79 10.08 2.10
CA GLN A 67 2.77 11.10 3.14
C GLN A 67 1.58 10.82 4.07
N PRO A 68 1.81 10.41 5.33
CA PRO A 68 0.71 10.04 6.22
C PRO A 68 -0.01 11.28 6.75
N LYS A 69 -1.32 11.15 7.00
CA LYS A 69 -2.01 12.06 7.93
C LYS A 69 -1.59 11.64 9.34
N THR A 70 -1.00 12.56 10.11
CA THR A 70 -0.26 12.33 11.37
C THR A 70 -0.68 11.12 12.21
N VAL A 71 -1.95 11.00 12.57
CA VAL A 71 -2.48 9.94 13.46
C VAL A 71 -2.37 8.52 12.86
N ILE A 72 -2.34 8.40 11.53
CA ILE A 72 -2.37 7.11 10.81
C ILE A 72 -0.94 6.62 10.50
N ALA A 73 0.09 7.44 10.71
CA ALA A 73 1.48 7.06 10.41
C ALA A 73 1.90 5.78 11.13
N LYS A 74 1.59 5.68 12.43
CA LYS A 74 1.89 4.50 13.25
C LYS A 74 1.23 3.23 12.71
N HIS A 75 0.00 3.34 12.21
CA HIS A 75 -0.71 2.20 11.61
C HIS A 75 0.04 1.65 10.39
N TYR A 76 0.56 2.52 9.52
CA TYR A 76 1.33 2.09 8.35
C TYR A 76 2.66 1.45 8.73
N ILE A 77 3.35 1.99 9.73
CA ILE A 77 4.61 1.45 10.22
C ILE A 77 4.39 0.05 10.82
N ASP A 78 3.46 -0.04 11.79
CA ASP A 78 3.26 -1.27 12.57
C ASP A 78 2.65 -2.40 11.72
N LYS A 79 1.77 -2.07 10.74
CA LYS A 79 1.03 -3.08 9.96
C LYS A 79 1.61 -3.38 8.59
N TYR A 80 2.27 -2.40 7.96
CA TYR A 80 2.68 -2.49 6.55
C TYR A 80 4.18 -2.20 6.37
N GLN A 81 4.98 -2.35 7.42
CA GLN A 81 6.44 -2.27 7.38
C GLN A 81 7.00 -0.95 6.83
N PHE A 82 6.19 0.11 6.82
CA PHE A 82 6.66 1.42 6.42
C PHE A 82 7.73 1.95 7.39
N LYS A 83 8.76 2.57 6.83
CA LYS A 83 9.85 3.24 7.54
C LYS A 83 9.70 4.76 7.45
N ILE A 84 10.25 5.48 8.44
CA ILE A 84 10.16 6.95 8.50
C ILE A 84 11.28 7.57 7.67
N GLY A 85 10.92 8.36 6.67
CA GLY A 85 11.81 9.14 5.81
C GLY A 85 11.48 10.64 5.88
N GLY A 86 11.73 11.24 7.04
CA GLY A 86 11.36 12.64 7.31
C GLY A 86 9.85 12.82 7.42
N LYS A 87 9.23 13.59 6.52
CA LYS A 87 7.77 13.80 6.49
C LYS A 87 7.01 12.68 5.78
N ASN A 88 7.73 11.80 5.09
CA ASN A 88 7.14 10.67 4.36
C ASN A 88 7.40 9.36 5.10
N LEU A 89 6.57 8.38 4.77
CA LEU A 89 6.84 6.98 5.03
C LEU A 89 7.26 6.32 3.72
N TYR A 90 8.12 5.33 3.80
CA TYR A 90 8.53 4.55 2.64
C TYR A 90 8.66 3.04 2.93
N ILE A 91 8.57 2.24 1.88
CA ILE A 91 8.87 0.81 1.84
C ILE A 91 10.09 0.64 0.93
N GLU A 92 11.02 -0.23 1.34
CA GLU A 92 12.20 -0.60 0.56
C GLU A 92 12.22 -2.10 0.25
N LEU A 93 13.18 -2.53 -0.57
CA LEU A 93 13.26 -3.84 -1.23
C LEU A 93 12.69 -5.02 -0.42
N VAL A 94 13.28 -5.33 0.74
CA VAL A 94 12.92 -6.51 1.55
C VAL A 94 11.49 -6.42 2.08
N ASP A 95 11.07 -5.24 2.53
CA ASP A 95 9.71 -5.02 3.02
C ASP A 95 8.68 -5.11 1.88
N ALA A 96 9.04 -4.65 0.68
CA ALA A 96 8.20 -4.77 -0.51
C ALA A 96 7.99 -6.24 -0.91
N GLU A 97 9.04 -7.06 -0.87
CA GLU A 97 8.95 -8.51 -1.14
C GLU A 97 8.06 -9.21 -0.11
N ASN A 98 8.26 -8.93 1.18
CA ASN A 98 7.46 -9.48 2.27
C ASN A 98 5.97 -9.16 2.09
N LEU A 99 5.64 -7.92 1.75
CA LEU A 99 4.25 -7.50 1.51
C LEU A 99 3.64 -8.19 0.30
N ILE A 100 4.37 -8.32 -0.80
CA ILE A 100 3.90 -9.04 -2.00
C ILE A 100 3.60 -10.50 -1.66
N GLU A 101 4.51 -11.15 -0.95
CA GLU A 101 4.32 -12.54 -0.52
C GLU A 101 3.12 -12.67 0.41
N GLU A 102 3.02 -11.80 1.41
CA GLU A 102 1.92 -11.82 2.37
C GLU A 102 0.58 -11.56 1.69
N TYR A 103 0.43 -10.56 0.83
CA TYR A 103 -0.90 -10.10 0.39
C TYR A 103 -1.32 -10.52 -1.02
N LEU A 104 -0.40 -11.02 -1.86
CA LEU A 104 -0.70 -11.33 -3.27
C LEU A 104 -0.44 -12.79 -3.67
N ASN A 105 0.42 -13.52 -2.96
CA ASN A 105 0.80 -14.89 -3.30
C ASN A 105 0.14 -15.96 -2.40
N ASN A 106 -0.74 -15.55 -1.49
CA ASN A 106 -1.53 -16.45 -0.63
C ASN A 106 -2.84 -16.91 -1.27
#